data_AF-A0A952BIU7-F1
#
_entry.id   AF-A0A952BIU7-F1
#
_cell.length_a   1.000
_cell.length_b   1.000
_cell.length_c   1.000
_cell.angle_alpha   90.00
_cell.angle_beta   90.00
_cell.angle_gamma   90.00
#
_symmetry.space_group_name_H-M   'P 1'
#
loop_
_entity.id
_entity.type
_entity.pdbx_description
1 polymer ?
#
loop_
_entity_poly.entity_id
_entity_poly.type
_entity_poly.pdbx_seq_one_letter_code
_entity_poly.pdbx_strand_id
1 'polypeptide(L)'
;MKRFPIYFLIFLLLIQISFSEESSAQVDESISPESGLLPLLSDRNMLLLSMSAEDYPVTPGDIYKLSYLTANAPVSHEVIVESDFTINLNVFGKTKAENISFTDFKKIVEYRVTQAYPDSTPSITILSNGRFQVYMKGEVQKADYITAWGLTRLSQVIDGRLTPYSSIRDMEITSREGAGRKYDLFMAQRFGEKEQDPYIKPGDTIVVSKREREVEITGEVRRPEKYQLLPAEGLKDLIEFYGDGFTVLANKSRIILERLVTESDKIAESFTLDLSLGYDQELELKDLDTIFVPQKTARLPVVYLEGAISSDIESKEGEEAQPESSNKVTVTSKEGDTVYNKVTVTFKEGDTAYNILWPQRNLIYPAADLPNSFISRDGNGKVIPVNLEKLLYDYDPSQDIELMPYDHIIIPFRQFFVMVTGGVHDPGRYPYVPEKTSQYYINLAGGIDPERGSDSVVITDRNNNKRDKQSILEPEDRVFVPYSFSYHFLKYTPLVISSITVVLSILIAAGVF
;
A
#
# COMPACT_ATOMS: atom_id res chain seq x y z
N MET A 1 103.04 -31.75 18.62
CA MET A 1 102.95 -30.66 17.61
C MET A 1 102.14 -29.52 18.23
N LYS A 2 102.81 -28.64 18.99
CA LYS A 2 103.06 -27.19 18.72
C LYS A 2 101.77 -26.33 18.58
N ARG A 3 101.43 -25.32 19.41
CA ARG A 3 101.86 -24.79 20.73
C ARG A 3 100.70 -23.88 21.29
N PHE A 4 100.31 -24.10 22.56
CA PHE A 4 99.91 -23.20 23.69
C PHE A 4 99.73 -21.64 23.49
N PRO A 5 99.19 -20.83 24.46
CA PRO A 5 97.89 -20.86 25.20
C PRO A 5 97.39 -19.44 25.71
N ILE A 6 96.41 -19.40 26.65
CA ILE A 6 96.20 -18.41 27.78
C ILE A 6 95.64 -16.98 27.53
N TYR A 7 94.53 -16.71 28.25
CA TYR A 7 93.93 -15.48 28.86
C TYR A 7 94.46 -14.07 28.51
N PHE A 8 93.54 -13.14 28.18
CA PHE A 8 93.40 -11.86 28.92
C PHE A 8 92.08 -11.10 28.61
N LEU A 9 91.56 -10.48 29.68
CA LEU A 9 90.39 -9.60 29.83
C LEU A 9 90.54 -8.29 29.02
N ILE A 10 89.45 -7.69 28.51
CA ILE A 10 89.13 -6.22 28.53
C ILE A 10 87.76 -5.94 27.86
N PHE A 11 86.82 -5.50 28.70
CA PHE A 11 85.91 -4.35 28.58
C PHE A 11 85.47 -3.84 27.19
N LEU A 12 84.16 -3.92 26.89
CA LEU A 12 83.45 -2.85 26.17
C LEU A 12 81.97 -2.80 26.58
N LEU A 13 81.58 -1.64 27.10
CA LEU A 13 80.24 -1.22 27.49
C LEU A 13 79.57 -0.51 26.30
N LEU A 14 78.30 -0.80 25.99
CA LEU A 14 77.35 0.14 25.36
C LEU A 14 75.91 -0.42 25.34
N ILE A 15 75.13 0.05 26.33
CA ILE A 15 73.78 0.62 26.24
C ILE A 15 72.80 -0.04 25.24
N GLN A 16 71.79 -0.75 25.78
CA GLN A 16 70.51 -1.02 25.13
C GLN A 16 69.52 0.05 25.60
N ILE A 17 69.05 0.90 24.67
CA ILE A 17 67.87 1.74 24.83
C ILE A 17 66.71 0.96 24.22
N SER A 18 65.79 0.50 25.07
CA SER A 18 64.50 -0.02 24.63
C SER A 18 63.60 1.16 24.26
N PHE A 19 63.23 1.28 22.98
CA PHE A 19 62.13 2.11 22.53
C PHE A 19 60.81 1.37 22.83
N SER A 20 59.95 1.98 23.63
CA SER A 20 58.54 1.58 23.78
C SER A 20 57.72 2.36 22.76
N GLU A 21 57.18 1.68 21.76
CA GLU A 21 56.09 2.21 20.93
C GLU A 21 54.77 2.08 21.71
N GLU A 22 54.15 3.23 22.01
CA GLU A 22 52.78 3.32 22.48
C GLU A 22 51.83 2.84 21.38
N SER A 23 51.28 1.64 21.56
CA SER A 23 50.12 1.17 20.80
C SER A 23 48.88 1.88 21.32
N SER A 24 48.40 2.87 20.56
CA SER A 24 47.06 3.44 20.72
C SER A 24 46.00 2.35 20.53
N ALA A 25 45.39 1.90 21.63
CA ALA A 25 44.21 1.03 21.56
C ALA A 25 43.03 1.84 21.00
N GLN A 26 42.69 1.62 19.74
CA GLN A 26 41.36 1.94 19.23
C GLN A 26 40.38 0.97 19.91
N VAL A 27 39.44 1.53 20.67
CA VAL A 27 38.28 0.80 21.18
C VAL A 27 37.35 0.60 19.99
N ASP A 28 37.23 -0.64 19.55
CA ASP A 28 36.28 -1.08 18.54
C ASP A 28 34.89 -1.13 19.17
N GLU A 29 34.05 -0.12 18.92
CA GLU A 29 32.63 -0.11 19.27
C GLU A 29 31.85 -0.97 18.26
N SER A 30 32.00 -2.28 18.35
CA SER A 30 31.06 -3.21 17.73
C SER A 30 29.90 -3.47 18.70
N ILE A 31 28.81 -2.72 18.55
CA ILE A 31 27.55 -2.95 19.28
C ILE A 31 26.79 -4.09 18.58
N SER A 32 26.76 -5.27 19.22
CA SER A 32 25.71 -6.27 19.01
C SER A 32 24.61 -6.07 20.06
N PRO A 33 23.31 -6.05 19.69
CA PRO A 33 22.24 -5.86 20.66
C PRO A 33 21.89 -7.20 21.31
N GLU A 34 22.52 -7.52 22.43
CA GLU A 34 22.02 -8.57 23.32
C GLU A 34 21.94 -8.08 24.77
N SER A 35 20.73 -8.23 25.32
CA SER A 35 20.31 -8.09 26.73
C SER A 35 20.09 -6.65 27.27
N GLY A 36 18.86 -6.42 27.74
CA GLY A 36 18.32 -5.18 28.32
C GLY A 36 18.91 -4.78 29.67
N LEU A 37 20.23 -4.67 29.73
CA LEU A 37 20.94 -4.01 30.80
C LEU A 37 21.24 -2.59 30.34
N LEU A 38 20.99 -1.60 31.22
CA LEU A 38 21.43 -0.21 31.02
C LEU A 38 22.86 -0.25 30.46
N PRO A 39 23.18 0.47 29.36
CA PRO A 39 24.59 0.66 29.03
C PRO A 39 25.21 1.26 30.28
N LEU A 40 26.16 0.54 30.89
CA LEU A 40 26.91 1.04 32.02
C LEU A 40 27.67 2.26 31.50
N LEU A 41 27.06 3.44 31.66
CA LEU A 41 27.73 4.69 31.36
C LEU A 41 29.02 4.69 32.16
N SER A 42 30.14 4.92 31.46
CA SER A 42 31.40 5.09 32.16
C SER A 42 31.27 6.19 33.20
N ASP A 43 31.94 6.05 34.34
CA ASP A 43 31.89 7.06 35.41
C ASP A 43 32.27 8.46 34.89
N ARG A 44 33.13 8.52 33.86
CA ARG A 44 33.48 9.76 33.16
C ARG A 44 32.28 10.38 32.44
N ASN A 45 31.47 9.59 31.74
CA ASN A 45 30.31 10.11 31.01
C ASN A 45 29.23 10.60 31.97
N MET A 46 28.98 9.88 33.07
CA MET A 46 28.07 10.32 34.13
C MET A 46 28.50 11.66 34.71
N LEU A 47 29.80 11.81 34.99
CA LEU A 47 30.36 13.03 35.54
C LEU A 47 30.15 14.21 34.58
N LEU A 48 30.52 14.05 33.31
CA LEU A 48 30.34 15.09 32.30
C LEU A 48 28.87 15.51 32.16
N LEU A 49 27.95 14.55 32.12
CA LEU A 49 26.51 14.82 32.06
C LEU A 49 26.04 15.60 33.29
N SER A 50 26.40 15.17 34.50
CA SER A 50 26.04 15.86 35.75
C SER A 50 26.61 17.26 35.87
N MET A 51 27.79 17.51 35.30
CA MET A 51 28.39 18.85 35.25
C MET A 51 27.72 19.78 34.24
N SER A 52 27.17 19.21 33.17
CA SER A 52 26.49 19.97 32.11
C SER A 52 24.99 20.17 32.34
N ALA A 53 24.37 19.35 33.19
CA ALA A 53 22.94 19.40 33.48
C ALA A 53 22.65 20.43 34.60
N GLU A 54 21.87 21.47 34.27
CA GLU A 54 21.47 22.49 35.26
C GLU A 54 20.61 21.91 36.39
N ASP A 55 19.81 20.88 36.06
CA ASP A 55 18.83 20.23 36.91
C ASP A 55 19.36 18.94 37.56
N TYR A 56 20.67 18.66 37.52
CA TYR A 56 21.24 17.49 38.19
C TYR A 56 20.88 17.50 39.68
N PRO A 57 20.12 16.52 40.19
CA PRO A 57 19.74 16.49 41.59
C PRO A 57 20.91 16.03 42.44
N VAL A 58 21.07 16.65 43.61
CA VAL A 58 22.00 16.14 44.63
C VAL A 58 21.60 14.73 45.01
N THR A 59 22.48 13.76 44.76
CA THR A 59 22.17 12.34 44.84
C THR A 59 22.99 11.67 45.97
N PRO A 60 22.40 10.80 46.79
CA PRO A 60 23.14 10.04 47.79
C PRO A 60 24.29 9.23 47.17
N GLY A 61 25.45 9.30 47.81
CA GLY A 61 26.69 8.74 47.30
C GLY A 61 27.47 9.66 46.35
N ASP A 62 26.92 10.82 45.96
CA ASP A 62 27.71 11.84 45.27
C ASP A 62 28.90 12.25 46.15
N ILE A 63 30.06 12.44 45.53
CA ILE A 63 31.25 13.00 46.17
C ILE A 63 31.53 14.32 45.49
N TYR A 64 31.58 15.38 46.28
CA TYR A 64 31.95 16.71 45.81
C TYR A 64 33.30 17.12 46.38
N LYS A 65 34.05 17.91 45.61
CA LYS A 65 35.27 18.54 46.05
C LYS A 65 34.98 20.00 46.38
N LEU A 66 35.11 20.37 47.66
CA LEU A 66 35.02 21.76 48.11
C LEU A 66 36.43 22.33 48.23
N SER A 67 36.74 23.37 47.45
CA SER A 67 38.02 24.09 47.48
C SER A 67 37.81 25.55 47.84
N TYR A 68 38.63 26.10 48.75
CA TYR A 68 38.59 27.51 49.14
C TYR A 68 39.96 27.98 49.65
N LEU A 69 40.21 29.28 49.58
CA LEU A 69 41.44 29.90 50.06
C LEU A 69 41.31 30.28 51.54
N THR A 70 42.36 29.99 52.30
CA THR A 70 42.57 30.54 53.65
C THR A 70 43.82 31.40 53.64
N ALA A 71 44.03 32.19 54.71
CA ALA A 71 45.21 33.05 54.85
C ALA A 71 46.55 32.30 54.70
N ASN A 72 46.58 30.99 54.98
CA ASN A 72 47.81 30.20 55.05
C ASN A 72 48.02 29.29 53.82
N ALA A 73 46.94 28.81 53.18
CA ALA A 73 46.99 27.89 52.04
C ALA A 73 45.62 27.69 51.38
N PRO A 74 45.57 27.19 50.13
CA PRO A 74 44.36 26.58 49.59
C PRO A 74 43.99 25.33 50.39
N VAL A 75 42.71 25.22 50.74
CA VAL A 75 42.13 24.07 51.43
C VAL A 75 41.19 23.35 50.48
N SER A 76 41.29 22.02 50.43
CA SER A 76 40.39 21.18 49.64
C SER A 76 40.04 19.92 50.40
N HIS A 77 38.75 19.61 50.49
CA HIS A 77 38.26 18.37 51.09
C HIS A 77 37.11 17.79 50.27
N GLU A 78 36.97 16.47 50.35
CA GLU A 78 35.83 15.76 49.80
C GLU A 78 34.66 15.83 50.77
N VAL A 79 33.47 16.09 50.23
CA VAL A 79 32.21 16.04 50.97
C VAL A 79 31.31 15.01 50.29
N ILE A 80 30.74 14.13 51.11
CA ILE A 80 29.94 13.00 50.66
C ILE A 80 28.48 13.29 50.98
N VAL A 81 27.59 12.94 50.05
CA VAL A 81 26.15 12.99 50.27
C VAL A 81 25.70 11.69 50.91
N GLU A 82 25.25 11.77 52.16
CA GLU A 82 24.79 10.61 52.92
C GLU A 82 23.42 10.10 52.41
N SER A 83 23.04 8.89 52.82
CA SER A 83 21.78 8.23 52.42
C SER A 83 20.48 8.97 52.83
N ASP A 84 20.57 9.90 53.78
CA ASP A 84 19.48 10.78 54.23
C ASP A 84 19.58 12.20 53.63
N PHE A 85 20.41 12.37 52.59
CA PHE A 85 20.77 13.63 51.94
C PHE A 85 21.45 14.65 52.86
N THR A 86 21.98 14.23 54.02
CA THR A 86 22.79 15.09 54.86
C THR A 86 24.21 15.18 54.29
N ILE A 87 24.77 16.40 54.27
CA ILE A 87 26.15 16.66 53.86
C ILE A 87 26.86 17.35 55.01
N ASN A 88 28.00 16.80 55.42
CA ASN A 88 28.86 17.38 56.43
C ASN A 88 29.91 18.29 55.78
N LEU A 89 29.80 19.60 55.99
CA LEU A 89 30.75 20.60 55.47
C LEU A 89 31.84 20.93 56.52
N ASN A 90 32.15 19.98 57.40
CA ASN A 90 33.15 20.13 58.48
C ASN A 90 32.88 21.37 59.34
N VAL A 91 33.79 22.35 59.30
CA VAL A 91 33.71 23.60 60.07
C VAL A 91 32.52 24.49 59.66
N PHE A 92 31.92 24.25 58.48
CA PHE A 92 30.73 24.99 58.00
C PHE A 92 29.41 24.31 58.39
N GLY A 93 29.46 23.27 59.22
CA GLY A 93 28.31 22.55 59.75
C GLY A 93 27.67 21.57 58.76
N LYS A 94 26.53 21.02 59.16
CA LYS A 94 25.75 20.10 58.33
C LYS A 94 24.68 20.84 57.53
N THR A 95 24.30 20.28 56.39
CA THR A 95 23.19 20.80 55.58
C THR A 95 22.45 19.65 54.92
N LYS A 96 21.13 19.77 54.77
CA LYS A 96 20.31 18.79 54.06
C LYS A 96 20.14 19.25 52.60
N ALA A 97 20.28 18.33 51.65
CA ALA A 97 20.26 18.63 50.21
C ALA A 97 19.20 17.83 49.44
N GLU A 98 18.19 17.32 50.14
CA GLU A 98 17.08 16.57 49.56
C GLU A 98 16.23 17.45 48.62
N ASN A 99 15.96 16.95 47.42
CA ASN A 99 15.23 17.67 46.36
C ASN A 99 15.86 19.01 45.92
N ILE A 100 17.18 19.20 46.10
CA ILE A 100 17.91 20.38 45.63
C ILE A 100 18.77 20.01 44.42
N SER A 101 18.85 20.91 43.43
CA SER A 101 19.80 20.77 42.31
C SER A 101 21.24 20.98 42.80
N PHE A 102 22.23 20.36 42.16
CA PHE A 102 23.63 20.62 42.46
C PHE A 102 23.99 22.09 42.26
N THR A 103 23.39 22.75 41.25
CA THR A 103 23.57 24.17 40.98
C THR A 103 23.15 25.06 42.16
N ASP A 104 22.01 24.75 42.79
CA ASP A 104 21.52 25.53 43.94
C ASP A 104 22.26 25.16 45.22
N PHE A 105 22.57 23.88 45.40
CA PHE A 105 23.43 23.42 46.47
C PHE A 105 24.80 24.12 46.44
N LYS A 106 25.39 24.25 45.25
CA LYS A 106 26.63 24.97 45.01
C LYS A 106 26.57 26.40 45.53
N LYS A 107 25.53 27.15 45.15
CA LYS A 107 25.32 28.54 45.64
C LYS A 107 25.21 28.60 47.17
N ILE A 108 24.48 27.67 47.78
CA ILE A 108 24.30 27.61 49.24
C ILE A 108 25.64 27.38 49.95
N VAL A 109 26.44 26.42 49.47
CA VAL A 109 27.73 26.08 50.06
C VAL A 109 28.73 27.22 49.87
N GLU A 110 28.89 27.74 48.65
CA GLU A 110 29.82 28.83 48.34
C GLU A 110 29.49 30.10 49.13
N TYR A 111 28.21 30.43 49.29
CA TYR A 111 27.78 31.52 50.15
C TYR A 111 28.18 31.29 51.61
N ARG A 112 27.91 30.09 52.16
CA ARG A 112 28.23 29.77 53.55
C ARG A 112 29.73 29.83 53.83
N VAL A 113 30.55 29.35 52.90
CA VAL A 113 32.02 29.42 53.01
C VAL A 113 32.51 30.87 52.93
N THR A 114 31.97 31.67 52.01
CA THR A 114 32.32 33.10 51.87
C THR A 114 31.98 33.91 53.14
N GLN A 115 30.87 33.57 53.81
CA GLN A 115 30.51 34.22 55.09
C GLN A 115 31.49 33.89 56.22
N ALA A 116 32.02 32.66 56.24
CA ALA A 116 32.98 32.24 57.26
C ALA A 116 34.43 32.69 56.96
N TYR A 117 34.80 32.76 55.68
CA TYR A 117 36.10 33.23 55.19
C TYR A 117 35.89 34.23 54.04
N PRO A 118 35.88 35.55 54.31
CA PRO A 118 35.88 36.56 53.26
C PRO A 118 37.07 36.39 52.31
N ASP A 119 36.89 36.71 51.04
CA ASP A 119 37.90 36.58 49.97
C ASP A 119 38.41 35.15 49.70
N SER A 120 37.69 34.12 50.16
CA SER A 120 38.10 32.71 50.03
C SER A 120 37.84 32.06 48.67
N THR A 121 37.18 32.76 47.74
CA THR A 121 36.82 32.28 46.38
C THR A 121 36.41 30.79 46.36
N PRO A 122 35.38 30.38 47.12
CA PRO A 122 35.01 28.98 47.24
C PRO A 122 34.52 28.42 45.91
N SER A 123 34.86 27.16 45.65
CA SER A 123 34.42 26.40 44.49
C SER A 123 34.05 24.99 44.91
N ILE A 124 32.84 24.56 44.56
CA ILE A 124 32.42 23.16 44.70
C ILE A 124 32.18 22.54 43.32
N THR A 125 32.74 21.34 43.14
CA THR A 125 32.66 20.57 41.88
C THR A 125 32.30 19.12 42.16
N ILE A 126 31.59 18.49 41.24
CA ILE A 126 31.32 17.05 41.30
C ILE A 126 32.62 16.28 41.06
N LEU A 127 32.95 15.34 41.94
CA LEU A 127 34.11 14.45 41.81
C LEU A 127 33.67 13.07 41.33
N SER A 128 32.57 12.54 41.87
CA SER A 128 31.92 11.31 41.41
C SER A 128 30.42 11.35 41.64
N ASN A 129 29.67 10.63 40.80
CA ASN A 129 28.23 10.49 40.94
C ASN A 129 27.86 9.34 41.86
N GLY A 130 26.85 9.57 42.70
CA GLY A 130 26.23 8.58 43.55
C GLY A 130 25.41 7.58 42.76
N ARG A 131 25.37 6.35 43.29
CA ARG A 131 24.51 5.27 42.80
C ARG A 131 23.62 4.80 43.94
N PHE A 132 22.37 4.53 43.62
CA PHE A 132 21.38 4.03 44.56
C PHE A 132 20.56 2.92 43.92
N GLN A 133 19.84 2.18 44.75
CA GLN A 133 18.96 1.12 44.30
C GLN A 133 17.49 1.55 44.46
N VAL A 134 16.67 1.15 43.50
CA VAL A 134 15.22 1.25 43.53
C VAL A 134 14.59 -0.11 43.34
N TYR A 135 13.44 -0.35 43.95
CA TYR A 135 12.79 -1.65 43.87
C TYR A 135 11.74 -1.66 42.76
N MET A 136 11.79 -2.65 41.87
CA MET A 136 10.80 -2.85 40.81
C MET A 136 9.99 -4.11 41.03
N LYS A 137 8.66 -4.01 40.91
CA LYS A 137 7.72 -5.14 41.06
C LYS A 137 6.49 -5.00 40.16
N GLY A 138 5.68 -6.05 40.10
CA GLY A 138 4.43 -6.08 39.33
C GLY A 138 4.54 -6.99 38.11
N GLU A 139 3.94 -6.58 36.99
CA GLU A 139 4.02 -7.25 35.69
C GLU A 139 5.37 -6.97 35.04
N VAL A 140 6.42 -7.64 35.52
CA VAL A 140 7.81 -7.54 35.04
C VAL A 140 8.42 -8.93 34.93
N GLN A 141 9.46 -9.10 34.11
CA GLN A 141 10.12 -10.41 33.93
C GLN A 141 10.64 -10.98 35.26
N LYS A 142 11.19 -10.10 36.11
CA LYS A 142 11.67 -10.44 37.44
C LYS A 142 11.59 -9.21 38.34
N ALA A 143 10.98 -9.35 39.52
CA ALA A 143 11.03 -8.32 40.55
C ALA A 143 12.45 -8.27 41.15
N ASP A 144 13.08 -7.10 41.13
CA ASP A 144 14.48 -6.94 41.53
C ASP A 144 14.80 -5.49 41.92
N TYR A 145 15.96 -5.30 42.55
CA TYR A 145 16.53 -3.98 42.79
C TYR A 145 17.34 -3.52 41.57
N ILE A 146 16.99 -2.35 41.05
CA ILE A 146 17.66 -1.73 39.90
C ILE A 146 18.57 -0.62 40.38
N THR A 147 19.82 -0.61 39.90
CA THR A 147 20.77 0.46 40.19
C THR A 147 20.50 1.66 39.30
N ALA A 148 20.44 2.84 39.90
CA ALA A 148 20.17 4.12 39.25
C ALA A 148 21.13 5.20 39.79
N TRP A 149 21.16 6.34 39.10
CA TRP A 149 21.91 7.56 39.46
C TRP A 149 21.04 8.80 39.19
N GLY A 150 21.53 9.98 39.56
CA GLY A 150 20.72 11.22 39.60
C GLY A 150 19.96 11.60 38.31
N LEU A 151 20.42 11.19 37.13
CA LEU A 151 19.73 11.46 35.86
C LEU A 151 19.01 10.24 35.26
N THR A 152 18.87 9.16 36.02
CA THR A 152 18.17 7.96 35.56
C THR A 152 16.68 8.23 35.48
N ARG A 153 16.07 8.00 34.31
CA ARG A 153 14.62 8.17 34.09
C ARG A 153 13.85 6.86 34.22
N LEU A 154 12.54 6.95 34.42
CA LEU A 154 11.64 5.80 34.51
C LEU A 154 11.74 4.90 33.28
N SER A 155 11.75 5.48 32.07
CA SER A 155 11.92 4.78 30.80
C SER A 155 13.19 3.94 30.73
N GLN A 156 14.29 4.44 31.28
CA GLN A 156 15.57 3.73 31.33
C GLN A 156 15.52 2.58 32.33
N VAL A 157 14.84 2.76 33.46
CA VAL A 157 14.74 1.72 34.49
C VAL A 157 13.94 0.52 33.99
N ILE A 158 12.86 0.74 33.23
CA ILE A 158 12.00 -0.35 32.73
C ILE A 158 12.53 -1.05 31.47
N ASP A 159 13.50 -0.45 30.77
CA ASP A 159 13.99 -0.95 29.49
C ASP A 159 14.50 -2.39 29.58
N GLY A 160 13.94 -3.26 28.73
CA GLY A 160 14.25 -4.69 28.69
C GLY A 160 13.76 -5.53 29.88
N ARG A 161 12.99 -4.97 30.82
CA ARG A 161 12.51 -5.67 32.04
C ARG A 161 11.02 -6.01 32.02
N LEU A 162 10.30 -5.55 31.01
CA LEU A 162 8.86 -5.75 30.85
C LEU A 162 8.53 -7.12 30.24
N THR A 163 7.35 -7.64 30.55
CA THR A 163 6.73 -8.78 29.87
C THR A 163 5.87 -8.27 28.69
N PRO A 164 5.40 -9.15 27.79
CA PRO A 164 4.43 -8.77 26.76
C PRO A 164 3.09 -8.24 27.29
N TYR A 165 2.80 -8.45 28.58
CA TYR A 165 1.56 -8.02 29.23
C TYR A 165 1.75 -6.79 30.12
N SER A 166 2.96 -6.23 30.21
CA SER A 166 3.22 -5.02 31.00
C SER A 166 2.52 -3.80 30.41
N SER A 167 1.98 -2.97 31.30
CA SER A 167 1.44 -1.66 30.94
C SER A 167 2.57 -0.62 30.96
N ILE A 168 2.78 0.07 29.84
CA ILE A 168 3.64 1.27 29.80
C ILE A 168 2.86 2.56 30.13
N ARG A 169 1.53 2.45 30.21
CA ARG A 169 0.61 3.59 30.42
C ARG A 169 0.07 3.70 31.83
N ASP A 170 0.25 2.65 32.63
CA ASP A 170 -0.14 2.58 34.03
C ASP A 170 1.05 2.09 34.84
N MET A 171 1.98 3.01 35.09
CA MET A 171 3.12 2.75 35.95
C MET A 171 3.07 3.66 37.16
N GLU A 172 3.25 3.09 38.34
CA GLU A 172 3.21 3.83 39.58
C GLU A 172 4.60 3.90 40.21
N ILE A 173 5.01 5.09 40.61
CA ILE A 173 6.16 5.27 41.49
C ILE A 173 5.64 5.61 42.87
N THR A 174 5.92 4.74 43.83
CA THR A 174 5.71 4.99 45.25
C THR A 174 7.01 5.50 45.85
N SER A 175 7.02 6.76 46.28
CA SER A 175 8.17 7.36 46.96
C SER A 175 8.43 6.72 48.33
N ARG A 176 9.60 6.98 48.91
CA ARG A 176 9.96 6.55 50.27
C ARG A 176 8.95 6.99 51.35
N GLU A 177 8.27 8.11 51.14
CA GLU A 177 7.26 8.66 52.06
C GLU A 177 5.87 7.99 51.90
N GLY A 178 5.73 7.09 50.92
CA GLY A 178 4.49 6.36 50.65
C GLY A 178 3.54 7.07 49.68
N ALA A 179 3.89 8.27 49.18
CA ALA A 179 3.11 8.94 48.14
C ALA A 179 3.32 8.22 46.79
N GLY A 180 2.22 7.72 46.21
CA GLY A 180 2.18 7.08 44.89
C GLY A 180 1.72 8.05 43.80
N ARG A 181 2.39 8.03 42.64
CA ARG A 181 1.99 8.78 41.45
C ARG A 181 2.06 7.89 40.22
N LYS A 182 1.04 8.00 39.36
CA LYS A 182 0.96 7.30 38.08
C LYS A 182 1.60 8.10 36.94
N TYR A 183 2.21 7.37 36.01
CA TYR A 183 2.93 7.88 34.86
C TYR A 183 2.56 7.07 33.61
N ASP A 184 2.48 7.77 32.49
CA ASP A 184 2.16 7.22 31.17
C ASP A 184 3.34 7.41 30.21
N LEU A 185 4.22 6.40 30.11
CA LEU A 185 5.40 6.50 29.23
C LEU A 185 5.05 6.55 27.75
N PHE A 186 3.86 6.08 27.35
CA PHE A 186 3.42 6.28 25.97
C PHE A 186 3.34 7.77 25.66
N MET A 187 2.81 8.59 26.59
CA MET A 187 2.76 10.04 26.42
C MET A 187 4.16 10.67 26.31
N ALA A 188 5.09 10.23 27.17
CA ALA A 188 6.49 10.70 27.12
C ALA A 188 7.15 10.39 25.78
N GLN A 189 7.00 9.16 25.29
CA GLN A 189 7.65 8.69 24.05
C GLN A 189 6.99 9.25 22.79
N ARG A 190 5.65 9.35 22.78
CA ARG A 190 4.87 9.75 21.61
C ARG A 190 4.79 11.26 21.43
N PHE A 191 4.64 12.00 22.53
CA PHE A 191 4.39 13.45 22.52
C PHE A 191 5.50 14.26 23.18
N GLY A 192 6.50 13.61 23.78
CA GLY A 192 7.63 14.30 24.42
C GLY A 192 7.28 14.91 25.78
N GLU A 193 6.22 14.44 26.44
CA GLU A 193 5.82 14.90 27.77
C GLU A 193 6.81 14.42 28.85
N LYS A 194 7.81 15.24 29.17
CA LYS A 194 8.91 14.89 30.07
C LYS A 194 8.45 14.58 31.49
N GLU A 195 7.31 15.13 31.91
CA GLU A 195 6.70 14.92 33.22
C GLU A 195 6.21 13.48 33.41
N GLN A 196 5.94 12.79 32.29
CA GLN A 196 5.51 11.39 32.28
C GLN A 196 6.69 10.40 32.33
N ASP A 197 7.92 10.90 32.15
CA ASP A 197 9.16 10.13 32.29
C ASP A 197 10.08 10.75 33.36
N PRO A 198 9.69 10.73 34.64
CA PRO A 198 10.40 11.42 35.71
C PRO A 198 11.79 10.82 35.97
N TYR A 199 12.68 11.62 36.59
CA TYR A 199 13.87 11.06 37.23
C TYR A 199 13.47 10.20 38.43
N ILE A 200 14.12 9.04 38.54
CA ILE A 200 13.92 8.12 39.64
C ILE A 200 14.73 8.58 40.84
N LYS A 201 14.16 8.46 42.04
CA LYS A 201 14.77 8.90 43.29
C LYS A 201 15.17 7.73 44.19
N PRO A 202 16.17 7.92 45.06
CA PRO A 202 16.52 6.94 46.08
C PRO A 202 15.34 6.55 46.96
N GLY A 203 15.10 5.24 47.10
CA GLY A 203 14.00 4.70 47.89
C GLY A 203 12.66 4.60 47.16
N ASP A 204 12.60 4.99 45.88
CA ASP A 204 11.42 4.76 45.05
C ASP A 204 11.16 3.26 44.86
N THR A 205 9.87 2.91 44.85
CA THR A 205 9.37 1.61 44.39
C THR A 205 8.57 1.81 43.13
N ILE A 206 8.97 1.15 42.05
CA ILE A 206 8.30 1.19 40.75
C ILE A 206 7.39 -0.03 40.66
N VAL A 207 6.10 0.23 40.44
CA VAL A 207 5.07 -0.80 40.27
C VAL A 207 4.57 -0.74 38.84
N VAL A 208 4.79 -1.84 38.12
CA VAL A 208 4.30 -2.00 36.75
C VAL A 208 2.99 -2.77 36.78
N SER A 209 1.91 -2.15 36.31
CA SER A 209 0.61 -2.83 36.19
C SER A 209 0.57 -3.74 34.97
N LYS A 210 -0.36 -4.71 34.99
CA LYS A 210 -0.71 -5.48 33.81
C LYS A 210 -1.56 -4.63 32.87
N ARG A 211 -1.31 -4.73 31.57
CA ARG A 211 -2.16 -4.15 30.52
C ARG A 211 -3.50 -4.88 30.46
N GLU A 212 -4.59 -4.13 30.50
CA GLU A 212 -5.95 -4.68 30.47
C GLU A 212 -6.46 -4.93 29.04
N ARG A 213 -6.14 -4.03 28.11
CA ARG A 213 -6.71 -4.02 26.76
C ARG A 213 -5.69 -3.59 25.70
N GLU A 214 -5.40 -4.47 24.74
CA GLU A 214 -4.89 -4.10 23.41
C GLU A 214 -5.99 -4.11 22.39
N VAL A 215 -5.93 -3.17 21.47
CA VAL A 215 -6.70 -3.22 20.24
C VAL A 215 -5.75 -3.02 19.07
N GLU A 216 -5.92 -3.81 18.02
CA GLU A 216 -5.18 -3.68 16.77
C GLU A 216 -5.94 -2.79 15.80
N ILE A 217 -5.25 -1.88 15.12
CA ILE A 217 -5.83 -1.11 14.01
C ILE A 217 -4.98 -1.25 12.75
N THR A 218 -5.62 -1.57 11.63
CA THR A 218 -4.96 -1.88 10.34
C THR A 218 -5.68 -1.23 9.16
N GLY A 219 -5.05 -1.26 7.99
CA GLY A 219 -5.59 -0.72 6.73
C GLY A 219 -5.31 0.77 6.53
N GLU A 220 -6.28 1.53 6.03
CA GLU A 220 -6.17 2.94 5.64
C GLU A 220 -6.23 3.92 6.83
N VAL A 221 -5.31 3.74 7.78
CA VAL A 221 -5.01 4.68 8.86
C VAL A 221 -3.54 5.12 8.76
N ARG A 222 -3.20 6.27 9.32
CA ARG A 222 -1.82 6.78 9.19
C ARG A 222 -0.82 5.95 9.98
N ARG A 223 -1.25 5.35 11.09
CA ARG A 223 -0.39 4.54 11.98
C ARG A 223 -1.09 3.22 12.33
N PRO A 224 -0.99 2.20 11.46
CA PRO A 224 -1.50 0.88 11.76
C PRO A 224 -0.57 0.17 12.75
N GLU A 225 -1.12 -0.23 13.91
CA GLU A 225 -0.37 -0.91 14.98
C GLU A 225 -1.33 -1.49 16.03
N LYS A 226 -0.76 -2.13 17.05
CA LYS A 226 -1.45 -2.50 18.29
C LYS A 226 -1.27 -1.41 19.33
N TYR A 227 -2.37 -0.97 19.92
CA TYR A 227 -2.36 0.07 20.94
C TYR A 227 -2.98 -0.42 22.24
N GLN A 228 -2.31 -0.10 23.34
CA GLN A 228 -2.89 -0.22 24.67
C GLN A 228 -3.91 0.89 24.89
N LEU A 229 -5.18 0.52 25.14
CA LEU A 229 -6.23 1.48 25.49
C LEU A 229 -6.48 1.48 27.00
N LEU A 230 -6.53 2.67 27.60
CA LEU A 230 -6.99 2.86 28.98
C LEU A 230 -8.52 2.65 29.07
N PRO A 231 -9.09 2.34 30.26
CA PRO A 231 -10.51 2.00 30.39
C PRO A 231 -11.50 3.05 29.84
N ALA A 232 -11.13 4.33 29.88
CA ALA A 232 -11.98 5.43 29.42
C ALA A 232 -11.85 5.72 27.91
N GLU A 233 -10.90 5.10 27.21
CA GLU A 233 -10.64 5.34 25.79
C GLU A 233 -11.45 4.39 24.90
N GLY A 234 -11.84 4.85 23.72
CA GLY A 234 -12.67 4.08 22.78
C GLY A 234 -12.17 4.14 21.34
N LEU A 235 -13.07 3.80 20.40
CA LEU A 235 -12.76 3.77 18.97
C LEU A 235 -12.30 5.12 18.43
N LYS A 236 -12.83 6.21 18.96
CA LYS A 236 -12.41 7.56 18.57
C LYS A 236 -10.95 7.81 18.93
N ASP A 237 -10.56 7.48 20.15
CA ASP A 237 -9.18 7.66 20.61
C ASP A 237 -8.25 6.78 19.78
N LEU A 238 -8.60 5.50 19.61
CA LEU A 238 -7.84 4.55 18.78
C LEU A 238 -7.54 5.10 17.39
N ILE A 239 -8.54 5.69 16.71
CA ILE A 239 -8.38 6.18 15.35
C ILE A 239 -7.69 7.55 15.32
N GLU A 240 -8.20 8.53 16.06
CA GLU A 240 -7.78 9.94 15.92
C GLU A 240 -6.49 10.23 16.70
N PHE A 241 -6.33 9.64 17.89
CA PHE A 241 -5.19 9.91 18.76
C PHE A 241 -4.03 8.96 18.49
N TYR A 242 -4.29 7.64 18.44
CA TYR A 242 -3.24 6.64 18.23
C TYR A 242 -2.92 6.44 16.75
N GLY A 243 -3.95 6.14 15.95
CA GLY A 243 -3.85 5.94 14.51
C GLY A 243 -3.51 7.21 13.72
N ASP A 244 -3.51 8.38 14.36
CA ASP A 244 -3.25 9.70 13.74
C ASP A 244 -4.25 10.00 12.60
N GLY A 245 -5.46 9.45 12.73
CA GLY A 245 -6.55 9.57 11.79
C GLY A 245 -6.45 8.66 10.56
N PHE A 246 -7.44 8.83 9.69
CA PHE A 246 -7.56 8.11 8.43
C PHE A 246 -6.60 8.62 7.35
N THR A 247 -6.22 7.76 6.41
CA THR A 247 -5.62 8.22 5.15
C THR A 247 -6.69 8.85 4.23
N VAL A 248 -6.26 9.49 3.14
CA VAL A 248 -7.19 10.07 2.14
C VAL A 248 -8.00 8.99 1.41
N LEU A 249 -7.46 7.77 1.34
CA LEU A 249 -8.06 6.64 0.67
C LEU A 249 -8.96 5.81 1.60
N ALA A 250 -9.10 6.14 2.88
CA ALA A 250 -9.90 5.33 3.82
C ALA A 250 -11.39 5.32 3.51
N ASN A 251 -12.00 4.13 3.47
CA ASN A 251 -13.44 3.96 3.38
C ASN A 251 -14.07 3.91 4.78
N LYS A 252 -14.58 5.07 5.22
CA LYS A 252 -15.15 5.24 6.56
C LYS A 252 -16.52 4.58 6.75
N SER A 253 -17.21 4.17 5.69
CA SER A 253 -18.56 3.59 5.80
C SER A 253 -18.60 2.07 5.97
N ARG A 254 -17.44 1.41 5.90
CA ARG A 254 -17.33 -0.05 5.97
C ARG A 254 -16.15 -0.50 6.82
N ILE A 255 -15.92 0.17 7.94
CA ILE A 255 -14.85 -0.25 8.85
C ILE A 255 -15.28 -1.57 9.50
N ILE A 256 -14.36 -2.52 9.58
CA ILE A 256 -14.64 -3.85 10.09
C ILE A 256 -14.02 -3.96 11.48
N LEU A 257 -14.82 -4.28 12.48
CA LEU A 257 -14.37 -4.72 13.79
C LEU A 257 -14.45 -6.24 13.83
N GLU A 258 -13.32 -6.90 14.04
CA GLU A 258 -13.23 -8.33 14.30
C GLU A 258 -12.98 -8.57 15.78
N ARG A 259 -13.79 -9.44 16.38
CA ARG A 259 -13.73 -9.80 17.78
C ARG A 259 -13.60 -11.30 17.93
N LEU A 260 -12.59 -11.74 18.66
CA LEU A 260 -12.43 -13.15 19.00
C LEU A 260 -13.53 -13.59 19.97
N VAL A 261 -14.13 -14.74 19.69
CA VAL A 261 -15.16 -15.34 20.56
C VAL A 261 -14.70 -16.74 20.93
N THR A 262 -14.77 -17.05 22.23
CA THR A 262 -14.36 -18.36 22.78
C THR A 262 -15.58 -19.24 23.03
N GLU A 263 -16.51 -19.31 22.06
CA GLU A 263 -17.66 -20.22 22.08
C GLU A 263 -17.43 -21.38 21.11
N SER A 264 -18.00 -22.55 21.42
CA SER A 264 -17.63 -23.84 20.83
C SER A 264 -17.75 -23.96 19.30
N ASP A 265 -18.51 -23.07 18.65
CA ASP A 265 -18.77 -23.13 17.20
C ASP A 265 -18.37 -21.86 16.41
N LYS A 266 -17.87 -20.81 17.07
CA LYS A 266 -17.48 -19.54 16.43
C LYS A 266 -16.13 -19.07 16.95
N ILE A 267 -15.20 -18.82 16.05
CA ILE A 267 -13.84 -18.35 16.37
C ILE A 267 -13.78 -16.82 16.45
N ALA A 268 -14.59 -16.12 15.64
CA ALA A 268 -14.66 -14.66 15.61
C ALA A 268 -16.04 -14.15 15.16
N GLU A 269 -16.37 -12.94 15.59
CA GLU A 269 -17.51 -12.14 15.12
C GLU A 269 -17.00 -10.89 14.41
N SER A 270 -17.63 -10.53 13.29
CA SER A 270 -17.31 -9.31 12.56
C SER A 270 -18.49 -8.34 12.55
N PHE A 271 -18.22 -7.08 12.89
CA PHE A 271 -19.17 -5.99 12.91
C PHE A 271 -18.75 -4.97 11.85
N THR A 272 -19.67 -4.53 11.00
CA THR A 272 -19.42 -3.43 10.07
C THR A 272 -19.88 -2.12 10.71
N LEU A 273 -18.97 -1.15 10.78
CA LEU A 273 -19.15 0.16 11.37
C LEU A 273 -19.16 1.23 10.25
N ASP A 274 -20.15 2.13 10.30
CA ASP A 274 -20.21 3.30 9.44
C ASP A 274 -19.83 4.55 10.23
N LEU A 275 -18.54 4.90 10.19
CA LEU A 275 -18.00 6.10 10.84
C LEU A 275 -18.12 7.36 9.95
N SER A 276 -18.78 7.27 8.79
CA SER A 276 -19.15 8.48 8.04
C SER A 276 -20.24 9.30 8.74
N LEU A 277 -21.00 8.65 9.64
CA LEU A 277 -22.06 9.27 10.45
C LEU A 277 -21.57 9.77 11.81
N GLY A 278 -20.32 9.49 12.18
CA GLY A 278 -19.73 9.83 13.47
C GLY A 278 -19.26 8.60 14.26
N TYR A 279 -18.74 8.83 15.46
CA TYR A 279 -18.31 7.76 16.37
C TYR A 279 -19.47 7.33 17.26
N ASP A 280 -19.76 6.04 17.28
CA ASP A 280 -20.66 5.45 18.27
C ASP A 280 -20.01 5.49 19.66
N GLN A 281 -20.71 6.09 20.63
CA GLN A 281 -20.23 6.22 22.01
C GLN A 281 -20.54 4.98 22.86
N GLU A 282 -21.46 4.13 22.42
CA GLU A 282 -21.83 2.90 23.14
C GLU A 282 -20.94 1.71 22.77
N LEU A 283 -20.18 1.83 21.68
CA LEU A 283 -19.28 0.77 21.22
C LEU A 283 -18.04 0.67 22.12
N GLU A 284 -18.06 -0.32 23.00
CA GLU A 284 -16.91 -0.70 23.81
C GLU A 284 -15.99 -1.66 23.05
N LEU A 285 -14.72 -1.27 22.91
CA LEU A 285 -13.66 -2.14 22.39
C LEU A 285 -13.16 -3.07 23.50
N LYS A 286 -12.96 -4.33 23.16
CA LYS A 286 -12.46 -5.38 24.06
C LYS A 286 -11.00 -5.71 23.75
N ASP A 287 -10.35 -6.38 24.70
CA ASP A 287 -8.99 -6.89 24.48
C ASP A 287 -8.95 -7.82 23.27
N LEU A 288 -7.92 -7.66 22.43
CA LEU A 288 -7.69 -8.39 21.18
C LEU A 288 -8.70 -8.09 20.06
N ASP A 289 -9.55 -7.07 20.19
CA ASP A 289 -10.32 -6.58 19.06
C ASP A 289 -9.38 -6.08 17.94
N THR A 290 -9.77 -6.30 16.70
CA THR A 290 -9.05 -5.82 15.51
C THR A 290 -9.95 -4.92 14.68
N ILE A 291 -9.49 -3.71 14.39
CA ILE A 291 -10.17 -2.74 13.54
C ILE A 291 -9.46 -2.70 12.19
N PHE A 292 -10.14 -3.14 11.13
CA PHE A 292 -9.67 -3.02 9.77
C PHE A 292 -10.38 -1.86 9.06
N VAL A 293 -9.60 -0.89 8.59
CA VAL A 293 -10.09 0.23 7.79
C VAL A 293 -9.83 -0.07 6.31
N PRO A 294 -10.84 -0.45 5.52
CA PRO A 294 -10.63 -0.75 4.13
C PRO A 294 -10.30 0.51 3.33
N GLN A 295 -9.64 0.31 2.20
CA GLN A 295 -9.50 1.35 1.20
C GLN A 295 -10.87 1.66 0.57
N LYS A 296 -11.05 2.90 0.15
CA LYS A 296 -12.00 3.31 -0.86
C LYS A 296 -11.61 2.52 -2.09
N THR A 297 -12.20 1.34 -2.23
CA THR A 297 -12.44 0.75 -3.53
C THR A 297 -13.33 1.77 -4.24
N ALA A 298 -12.68 2.73 -4.91
CA ALA A 298 -13.29 3.33 -6.07
C ALA A 298 -13.68 2.11 -6.90
N ARG A 299 -14.99 1.84 -7.02
CA ARG A 299 -15.46 1.17 -8.23
C ARG A 299 -15.03 2.13 -9.33
N LEU A 300 -13.81 1.93 -9.84
CA LEU A 300 -13.33 2.73 -10.94
C LEU A 300 -14.40 2.55 -12.00
N PRO A 301 -14.96 3.65 -12.52
CA PRO A 301 -15.93 3.53 -13.58
C PRO A 301 -15.31 2.70 -14.70
N VAL A 302 -16.16 2.06 -15.50
CA VAL A 302 -15.69 1.22 -16.59
C VAL A 302 -16.19 1.79 -17.89
N VAL A 303 -15.46 1.53 -18.96
CA VAL A 303 -15.93 1.68 -20.34
C VAL A 303 -16.04 0.30 -20.97
N TYR A 304 -16.92 0.18 -21.96
CA TYR A 304 -17.19 -1.09 -22.61
C TYR A 304 -16.63 -1.08 -24.02
N LEU A 305 -15.82 -2.06 -24.37
CA LEU A 305 -15.42 -2.30 -25.74
C LEU A 305 -16.33 -3.39 -26.31
N GLU A 306 -16.99 -3.14 -27.44
CA GLU A 306 -18.01 -4.05 -27.98
C GLU A 306 -17.86 -4.29 -29.49
N GLY A 307 -18.34 -5.45 -29.95
CA GLY A 307 -18.45 -5.80 -31.36
C GLY A 307 -17.33 -6.75 -31.84
N ALA A 308 -16.60 -6.34 -32.87
CA ALA A 308 -15.59 -7.13 -33.60
C ALA A 308 -14.26 -7.22 -32.84
N ILE A 309 -14.33 -7.74 -31.62
CA ILE A 309 -13.19 -7.96 -30.72
C ILE A 309 -13.17 -9.41 -30.24
N SER A 310 -12.01 -9.92 -29.86
CA SER A 310 -11.85 -11.21 -29.20
C SER A 310 -12.18 -11.09 -27.71
N SER A 311 -12.95 -12.06 -27.19
CA SER A 311 -13.20 -12.21 -25.74
C SER A 311 -12.19 -13.14 -25.05
N ASP A 312 -11.29 -13.75 -25.83
CA ASP A 312 -10.21 -14.58 -25.30
C ASP A 312 -9.01 -13.71 -24.95
N ILE A 313 -9.11 -13.11 -23.76
CA ILE A 313 -7.91 -12.90 -22.96
C ILE A 313 -7.49 -14.31 -22.53
N GLU A 314 -6.66 -14.97 -23.34
CA GLU A 314 -5.87 -16.09 -22.83
C GLU A 314 -5.09 -15.55 -21.64
N SER A 315 -5.44 -16.05 -20.46
CA SER A 315 -4.59 -16.04 -19.28
C SER A 315 -3.19 -16.43 -19.72
N LYS A 316 -2.27 -15.47 -19.74
CA LYS A 316 -0.84 -15.80 -19.73
C LYS A 316 -0.63 -16.66 -18.48
N GLU A 317 -0.41 -17.95 -18.69
CA GLU A 317 0.01 -18.85 -17.62
C GLU A 317 1.26 -18.27 -16.96
N GLY A 318 1.19 -18.08 -15.64
CA GLY A 318 2.36 -17.81 -14.82
C GLY A 318 2.39 -16.45 -14.13
N GLU A 319 1.30 -15.99 -13.52
CA GLU A 319 1.37 -15.11 -12.35
C GLU A 319 0.06 -15.26 -11.55
N GLU A 320 0.19 -15.65 -10.28
CA GLU A 320 -0.94 -15.76 -9.35
C GLU A 320 -1.61 -14.39 -9.17
N ALA A 321 -2.80 -14.22 -9.74
CA ALA A 321 -3.66 -13.08 -9.45
C ALA A 321 -4.83 -13.52 -8.56
N GLN A 322 -4.95 -12.83 -7.42
CA GLN A 322 -6.06 -12.87 -6.48
C GLN A 322 -7.42 -12.67 -7.17
N PRO A 323 -8.52 -13.17 -6.59
CA PRO A 323 -9.78 -13.35 -7.30
C PRO A 323 -10.61 -12.07 -7.24
N GLU A 324 -10.40 -11.11 -8.12
CA GLU A 324 -11.41 -10.07 -8.36
C GLU A 324 -11.60 -9.77 -9.86
N SER A 325 -12.86 -9.89 -10.29
CA SER A 325 -13.38 -9.60 -11.65
C SER A 325 -13.45 -10.79 -12.62
N SER A 326 -14.09 -11.88 -12.20
CA SER A 326 -14.75 -12.76 -13.16
C SER A 326 -16.02 -12.06 -13.70
N ASN A 327 -15.95 -11.47 -14.89
CA ASN A 327 -17.14 -11.11 -15.66
C ASN A 327 -16.88 -11.31 -17.15
N LYS A 328 -16.75 -12.60 -17.53
CA LYS A 328 -16.80 -13.06 -18.93
C LYS A 328 -18.27 -13.38 -19.22
N VAL A 329 -18.99 -12.46 -19.86
CA VAL A 329 -20.33 -12.74 -20.41
C VAL A 329 -20.16 -12.96 -21.90
N THR A 330 -19.98 -14.22 -22.30
CA THR A 330 -20.10 -14.63 -23.70
C THR A 330 -21.58 -14.81 -23.98
N VAL A 331 -22.20 -13.89 -24.73
CA VAL A 331 -23.54 -14.10 -25.28
C VAL A 331 -23.38 -14.99 -26.52
N THR A 332 -23.46 -16.30 -26.35
CA THR A 332 -23.56 -17.24 -27.47
C THR A 332 -24.99 -17.20 -28.03
N SER A 333 -25.22 -16.33 -29.01
CA SER A 333 -26.36 -16.50 -29.91
C SER A 333 -26.12 -17.73 -30.79
N LYS A 334 -27.19 -18.48 -31.04
CA LYS A 334 -27.18 -19.78 -31.73
C LYS A 334 -26.60 -19.69 -33.15
N GLU A 335 -26.02 -20.82 -33.60
CA GLU A 335 -25.57 -21.15 -34.96
C GLU A 335 -25.81 -20.09 -36.05
N GLY A 336 -24.74 -19.40 -36.44
CA GLY A 336 -24.69 -18.51 -37.61
C GLY A 336 -24.48 -17.02 -37.28
N ASP A 337 -24.56 -16.62 -36.01
CA ASP A 337 -24.48 -15.22 -35.62
C ASP A 337 -23.03 -14.70 -35.46
N THR A 338 -22.80 -13.51 -36.01
CA THR A 338 -21.61 -12.67 -35.75
C THR A 338 -21.35 -12.61 -34.24
N VAL A 339 -20.17 -13.03 -33.80
CA VAL A 339 -19.78 -13.06 -32.38
C VAL A 339 -19.64 -11.64 -31.86
N TYR A 340 -20.73 -11.07 -31.33
CA TYR A 340 -20.72 -9.78 -30.64
C TYR A 340 -20.09 -9.97 -29.26
N ASN A 341 -18.82 -9.55 -29.13
CA ASN A 341 -18.10 -9.66 -27.86
C ASN A 341 -18.13 -8.34 -27.11
N LYS A 342 -18.11 -8.42 -25.77
CA LYS A 342 -18.06 -7.27 -24.86
C LYS A 342 -16.92 -7.46 -23.87
N VAL A 343 -16.02 -6.49 -23.79
CA VAL A 343 -14.89 -6.43 -22.85
C VAL A 343 -15.07 -5.20 -21.98
N THR A 344 -14.87 -5.34 -20.67
CA THR A 344 -14.98 -4.24 -19.70
C THR A 344 -13.58 -3.74 -19.37
N VAL A 345 -13.39 -2.42 -19.40
CA VAL A 345 -12.08 -1.78 -19.18
C VAL A 345 -12.22 -0.75 -18.08
N THR A 346 -11.28 -0.75 -17.15
CA THR A 346 -11.21 0.26 -16.09
C THR A 346 -10.95 1.65 -16.68
N PHE A 347 -11.75 2.64 -16.28
CA PHE A 347 -11.67 4.03 -16.70
C PHE A 347 -11.19 4.93 -15.56
N LYS A 348 -10.33 5.88 -15.89
CA LYS A 348 -9.84 6.97 -15.04
C LYS A 348 -10.28 8.30 -15.64
N GLU A 349 -10.50 9.28 -14.79
CA GLU A 349 -10.88 10.63 -15.23
C GLU A 349 -9.81 11.21 -16.17
N GLY A 350 -10.24 11.68 -17.35
CA GLY A 350 -9.35 12.15 -18.42
C GLY A 350 -8.88 11.06 -19.39
N ASP A 351 -9.29 9.80 -19.24
CA ASP A 351 -8.98 8.77 -20.23
C ASP A 351 -9.65 9.06 -21.59
N THR A 352 -8.86 8.93 -22.66
CA THR A 352 -9.32 9.09 -24.04
C THR A 352 -9.54 7.73 -24.73
N ALA A 353 -10.23 7.76 -25.87
CA ALA A 353 -10.45 6.58 -26.70
C ALA A 353 -9.12 5.88 -27.04
N TYR A 354 -8.06 6.63 -27.35
CA TYR A 354 -6.74 6.08 -27.62
C TYR A 354 -6.12 5.39 -26.40
N ASN A 355 -6.15 6.04 -25.23
CA ASN A 355 -5.56 5.50 -23.99
C ASN A 355 -6.17 4.13 -23.61
N ILE A 356 -7.48 3.98 -23.81
CA ILE A 356 -8.20 2.73 -23.55
C ILE A 356 -7.96 1.67 -24.64
N LEU A 357 -8.00 2.06 -25.92
CA LEU A 357 -7.97 1.11 -27.04
C LEU A 357 -6.57 0.65 -27.44
N TRP A 358 -5.56 1.50 -27.33
CA TRP A 358 -4.21 1.17 -27.78
C TRP A 358 -3.61 -0.09 -27.11
N PRO A 359 -3.72 -0.26 -25.78
CA PRO A 359 -3.30 -1.50 -25.12
C PRO A 359 -4.10 -2.72 -25.57
N GLN A 360 -5.34 -2.50 -26.00
CA GLN A 360 -6.32 -3.53 -26.35
C GLN A 360 -6.42 -3.81 -27.85
N ARG A 361 -5.61 -3.15 -28.69
CA ARG A 361 -5.67 -3.27 -30.16
C ARG A 361 -5.55 -4.71 -30.67
N ASN A 362 -4.84 -5.57 -29.93
CA ASN A 362 -4.67 -6.99 -30.27
C ASN A 362 -5.97 -7.80 -30.12
N LEU A 363 -6.95 -7.28 -29.38
CA LEU A 363 -8.28 -7.88 -29.28
C LEU A 363 -9.10 -7.61 -30.54
N ILE A 364 -8.79 -6.58 -31.34
CA ILE A 364 -9.64 -6.21 -32.47
C ILE A 364 -9.46 -7.21 -33.62
N TYR A 365 -10.56 -7.78 -34.11
CA TYR A 365 -10.50 -8.71 -35.23
C TYR A 365 -10.00 -8.04 -36.51
N PRO A 366 -9.25 -8.74 -37.38
CA PRO A 366 -8.87 -8.23 -38.70
C PRO A 366 -10.07 -7.86 -39.59
N ALA A 367 -11.22 -8.48 -39.36
CA ALA A 367 -12.47 -8.20 -40.06
C ALA A 367 -13.27 -7.03 -39.46
N ALA A 368 -12.74 -6.31 -38.46
CA ALA A 368 -13.39 -5.15 -37.87
C ALA A 368 -13.49 -3.98 -38.87
N ASP A 369 -14.59 -3.25 -38.82
CA ASP A 369 -14.82 -2.04 -39.59
C ASP A 369 -14.45 -0.79 -38.77
N LEU A 370 -13.15 -0.63 -38.57
CA LEU A 370 -12.56 0.47 -37.79
C LEU A 370 -12.92 1.89 -38.28
N PRO A 371 -13.12 2.15 -39.58
CA PRO A 371 -13.55 3.49 -40.01
C PRO A 371 -14.95 3.90 -39.56
N ASN A 372 -15.85 2.92 -39.36
CA ASN A 372 -17.26 3.13 -39.03
C ASN A 372 -17.58 2.82 -37.56
N SER A 373 -16.57 2.77 -36.71
CA SER A 373 -16.76 2.67 -35.27
C SER A 373 -17.36 3.95 -34.67
N PHE A 374 -17.89 3.82 -33.45
CA PHE A 374 -18.53 4.93 -32.77
C PHE A 374 -18.54 4.72 -31.26
N ILE A 375 -18.69 5.80 -30.51
CA ILE A 375 -18.89 5.75 -29.07
C ILE A 375 -20.37 5.99 -28.79
N SER A 376 -21.00 5.09 -28.05
CA SER A 376 -22.34 5.25 -27.51
C SER A 376 -22.24 5.65 -26.04
N ARG A 377 -22.66 6.87 -25.74
CA ARG A 377 -22.65 7.43 -24.38
C ARG A 377 -23.98 7.17 -23.70
N ASP A 378 -23.97 6.44 -22.59
CA ASP A 378 -25.18 5.88 -21.99
C ASP A 378 -26.14 6.95 -21.43
N GLY A 379 -27.44 6.63 -21.46
CA GLY A 379 -28.57 7.44 -20.98
C GLY A 379 -29.40 8.13 -22.07
N ASN A 380 -28.78 8.57 -23.18
CA ASN A 380 -29.46 9.37 -24.22
C ASN A 380 -29.31 8.83 -25.65
N GLY A 381 -28.57 7.71 -25.85
CA GLY A 381 -28.31 7.14 -27.17
C GLY A 381 -27.48 8.06 -28.09
N LYS A 382 -26.68 8.96 -27.51
CA LYS A 382 -25.82 9.87 -28.28
C LYS A 382 -24.69 9.05 -28.89
N VAL A 383 -24.73 8.93 -30.22
CA VAL A 383 -23.70 8.28 -31.03
C VAL A 383 -22.68 9.31 -31.47
N ILE A 384 -21.42 9.09 -31.10
CA ILE A 384 -20.27 9.90 -31.51
C ILE A 384 -19.49 9.08 -32.53
N PRO A 385 -19.52 9.40 -33.83
CA PRO A 385 -18.73 8.68 -34.82
C PRO A 385 -17.23 8.88 -34.54
N VAL A 386 -16.47 7.79 -34.54
CA VAL A 386 -15.03 7.81 -34.32
C VAL A 386 -14.37 6.87 -35.30
N ASN A 387 -13.45 7.36 -36.12
CA ASN A 387 -12.67 6.52 -37.01
C ASN A 387 -11.47 5.95 -36.25
N LEU A 388 -11.59 4.70 -35.81
CA LEU A 388 -10.53 4.02 -35.06
C LEU A 388 -9.33 3.62 -35.91
N GLU A 389 -9.48 3.51 -37.23
CA GLU A 389 -8.36 3.27 -38.14
C GLU A 389 -7.40 4.46 -38.09
N LYS A 390 -7.95 5.67 -38.24
CA LYS A 390 -7.19 6.92 -38.12
C LYS A 390 -6.67 7.16 -36.71
N LEU A 391 -7.45 6.80 -35.68
CA LEU A 391 -7.02 6.98 -34.29
C LEU A 391 -5.83 6.07 -33.94
N LEU A 392 -5.89 4.79 -34.33
CA LEU A 392 -4.90 3.79 -33.92
C LEU A 392 -3.69 3.73 -34.86
N TYR A 393 -3.86 3.90 -36.18
CA TYR A 393 -2.76 3.70 -37.14
C TYR A 393 -2.17 4.99 -37.69
N ASP A 394 -2.98 6.01 -37.92
CA ASP A 394 -2.51 7.32 -38.45
C ASP A 394 -2.29 8.36 -37.34
N TYR A 395 -2.75 8.06 -36.12
CA TYR A 395 -2.86 8.96 -34.97
C TYR A 395 -3.40 10.36 -35.35
N ASP A 396 -4.68 10.42 -35.71
CA ASP A 396 -5.43 11.67 -35.88
C ASP A 396 -6.04 12.13 -34.55
N PRO A 397 -5.52 13.20 -33.90
CA PRO A 397 -6.01 13.66 -32.60
C PRO A 397 -7.46 14.12 -32.63
N SER A 398 -8.01 14.47 -33.81
CA SER A 398 -9.43 14.84 -33.94
C SER A 398 -10.37 13.66 -33.67
N GLN A 399 -9.85 12.43 -33.75
CA GLN A 399 -10.58 11.20 -33.46
C GLN A 399 -10.40 10.74 -31.99
N ASP A 400 -9.52 11.39 -31.21
CA ASP A 400 -9.25 10.98 -29.84
C ASP A 400 -10.23 11.62 -28.86
N ILE A 401 -11.39 10.99 -28.71
CA ILE A 401 -12.48 11.51 -27.88
C ILE A 401 -12.22 11.21 -26.41
N GLU A 402 -12.38 12.22 -25.55
CA GLU A 402 -12.42 12.04 -24.10
C GLU A 402 -13.65 11.23 -23.69
N LEU A 403 -13.41 10.12 -23.01
CA LEU A 403 -14.44 9.18 -22.61
C LEU A 403 -15.10 9.62 -21.31
N MET A 404 -16.34 9.17 -21.13
CA MET A 404 -17.07 9.29 -19.88
C MET A 404 -17.26 7.90 -19.25
N PRO A 405 -17.47 7.84 -17.92
CA PRO A 405 -17.92 6.63 -17.25
C PRO A 405 -19.05 5.93 -18.04
N TYR A 406 -18.90 4.64 -18.25
CA TYR A 406 -19.87 3.78 -18.93
C TYR A 406 -20.06 4.04 -20.43
N ASP A 407 -19.17 4.79 -21.09
CA ASP A 407 -19.15 4.87 -22.54
C ASP A 407 -18.93 3.48 -23.18
N HIS A 408 -19.63 3.21 -24.28
CA HIS A 408 -19.49 2.00 -25.07
C HIS A 408 -18.77 2.31 -26.38
N ILE A 409 -17.60 1.74 -26.58
CA ILE A 409 -16.84 1.81 -27.83
C ILE A 409 -17.30 0.67 -28.76
N ILE A 410 -18.08 1.10 -29.74
CA ILE A 410 -18.67 0.46 -30.92
C ILE A 410 -17.70 -0.02 -32.00
N ILE A 411 -17.22 -1.26 -32.07
CA ILE A 411 -16.44 -1.74 -33.23
C ILE A 411 -17.28 -2.70 -34.08
N PRO A 412 -17.94 -2.25 -35.16
CA PRO A 412 -18.72 -3.15 -36.00
C PRO A 412 -17.84 -4.14 -36.77
N PHE A 413 -18.40 -5.29 -37.16
CA PHE A 413 -17.77 -6.15 -38.17
C PHE A 413 -17.97 -5.55 -39.55
N ARG A 414 -16.96 -5.68 -40.41
CA ARG A 414 -17.10 -5.36 -41.84
C ARG A 414 -18.06 -6.37 -42.47
N GLN A 415 -19.28 -5.92 -42.75
CA GLN A 415 -20.30 -6.76 -43.38
C GLN A 415 -20.03 -6.86 -44.88
N PHE A 416 -19.69 -8.05 -45.33
CA PHE A 416 -19.65 -8.41 -46.76
C PHE A 416 -20.94 -9.11 -47.16
N PHE A 417 -21.33 -9.00 -48.43
CA PHE A 417 -22.56 -9.64 -48.92
C PHE A 417 -22.28 -10.54 -50.13
N VAL A 418 -23.13 -11.54 -50.31
CA VAL A 418 -23.28 -12.30 -51.57
C VAL A 418 -24.60 -11.90 -52.19
N MET A 419 -24.59 -11.59 -53.48
CA MET A 419 -25.80 -11.21 -54.21
C MET A 419 -26.40 -12.42 -54.92
N VAL A 420 -27.63 -12.79 -54.58
CA VAL A 420 -28.36 -13.88 -55.26
C VAL A 420 -29.45 -13.28 -56.14
N THR A 421 -29.46 -13.62 -57.42
CA THR A 421 -30.36 -13.03 -58.42
C THR A 421 -30.87 -14.08 -59.42
N GLY A 422 -31.96 -13.76 -60.13
CA GLY A 422 -32.50 -14.60 -61.20
C GLY A 422 -33.73 -15.41 -60.76
N GLY A 423 -33.80 -16.69 -61.15
CA GLY A 423 -34.92 -17.60 -60.90
C GLY A 423 -34.89 -18.29 -59.54
N VAL A 424 -34.72 -17.53 -58.47
CA VAL A 424 -34.88 -17.98 -57.07
C VAL A 424 -36.16 -17.38 -56.49
N HIS A 425 -36.65 -17.93 -55.38
CA HIS A 425 -37.87 -17.41 -54.72
C HIS A 425 -37.69 -15.98 -54.21
N ASP A 426 -36.60 -15.72 -53.48
CA ASP A 426 -36.31 -14.43 -52.85
C ASP A 426 -34.95 -13.89 -53.33
N PRO A 427 -34.86 -13.19 -54.48
CA PRO A 427 -33.59 -12.60 -54.90
C PRO A 427 -33.20 -11.41 -54.00
N GLY A 428 -31.94 -11.32 -53.60
CA GLY A 428 -31.49 -10.32 -52.63
C GLY A 428 -30.00 -10.34 -52.31
N ARG A 429 -29.60 -9.49 -51.36
CA ARG A 429 -28.26 -9.49 -50.77
C ARG A 429 -28.28 -10.26 -49.47
N TYR A 430 -27.38 -11.22 -49.31
CA TYR A 430 -27.27 -12.08 -48.15
C TYR A 430 -25.93 -11.85 -47.46
N PRO A 431 -25.86 -11.82 -46.12
CA PRO A 431 -24.60 -11.71 -45.40
C PRO A 431 -23.63 -12.82 -45.81
N TYR A 432 -22.38 -12.44 -46.08
CA TYR A 432 -21.34 -13.40 -46.42
C TYR A 432 -20.97 -14.25 -45.20
N VAL A 433 -21.02 -15.57 -45.40
CA VAL A 433 -20.57 -16.60 -44.48
C VAL A 433 -19.36 -17.31 -45.12
N PRO A 434 -18.20 -17.38 -44.43
CA PRO A 434 -17.03 -18.08 -44.92
C PRO A 434 -17.30 -19.55 -45.27
N GLU A 435 -16.56 -20.07 -46.26
CA GLU A 435 -16.56 -21.49 -46.67
C GLU A 435 -17.90 -22.01 -47.20
N LYS A 436 -18.84 -21.13 -47.57
CA LYS A 436 -20.13 -21.50 -48.17
C LYS A 436 -20.10 -21.42 -49.70
N THR A 437 -20.82 -22.33 -50.36
CA THR A 437 -20.95 -22.41 -51.82
C THR A 437 -22.24 -21.75 -52.32
N SER A 438 -22.40 -21.61 -53.63
CA SER A 438 -23.62 -21.05 -54.24
C SER A 438 -24.91 -21.75 -53.80
N GLN A 439 -24.89 -23.06 -53.57
CA GLN A 439 -26.06 -23.81 -53.14
C GLN A 439 -26.59 -23.36 -51.77
N TYR A 440 -25.68 -23.06 -50.82
CA TYR A 440 -26.08 -22.54 -49.50
C TYR A 440 -26.88 -21.24 -49.63
N TYR A 441 -26.40 -20.31 -50.47
CA TYR A 441 -27.06 -19.02 -50.68
C TYR A 441 -28.33 -19.14 -51.52
N ILE A 442 -28.39 -20.07 -52.48
CA ILE A 442 -29.63 -20.37 -53.21
C ILE A 442 -30.70 -20.90 -52.25
N ASN A 443 -30.33 -21.78 -51.33
CA ASN A 443 -31.27 -22.29 -50.31
C ASN A 443 -31.72 -21.17 -49.35
N LEU A 444 -30.80 -20.27 -48.96
CA LEU A 444 -31.11 -19.10 -48.15
C LEU A 444 -32.06 -18.12 -48.88
N ALA A 445 -31.97 -18.07 -50.21
CA ALA A 445 -32.88 -17.34 -51.11
C ALA A 445 -34.21 -18.09 -51.39
N GLY A 446 -34.57 -19.06 -50.54
CA GLY A 446 -35.80 -19.84 -50.66
C GLY A 446 -35.73 -21.00 -51.67
N GLY A 447 -34.57 -21.24 -52.28
CA GLY A 447 -34.38 -22.26 -53.31
C GLY A 447 -34.62 -21.74 -54.74
N ILE A 448 -34.40 -22.62 -55.72
CA ILE A 448 -34.71 -22.34 -57.12
C ILE A 448 -36.23 -22.36 -57.29
N ASP A 449 -36.79 -21.30 -57.86
CA ASP A 449 -38.22 -21.22 -58.15
C ASP A 449 -38.56 -22.20 -59.29
N PRO A 450 -39.43 -23.21 -59.07
CA PRO A 450 -39.71 -24.24 -60.06
C PRO A 450 -40.41 -23.72 -61.33
N GLU A 451 -41.08 -22.57 -61.26
CA GLU A 451 -41.75 -21.97 -62.41
C GLU A 451 -40.81 -21.04 -63.20
N ARG A 452 -39.79 -20.49 -62.55
CA ARG A 452 -38.95 -19.41 -63.11
C ARG A 452 -37.51 -19.84 -63.33
N GLY A 453 -36.92 -20.61 -62.44
CA GLY A 453 -35.48 -20.92 -62.42
C GLY A 453 -35.09 -22.18 -63.19
N SER A 454 -33.87 -22.16 -63.73
CA SER A 454 -33.18 -23.30 -64.32
C SER A 454 -32.32 -24.01 -63.28
N ASP A 455 -32.04 -25.30 -63.46
CA ASP A 455 -31.05 -26.06 -62.67
C ASP A 455 -29.58 -25.59 -62.87
N SER A 456 -29.36 -24.50 -63.60
CA SER A 456 -28.04 -23.93 -63.83
C SER A 456 -27.76 -22.77 -62.88
N VAL A 457 -26.50 -22.63 -62.50
CA VAL A 457 -26.01 -21.53 -61.65
C VAL A 457 -24.80 -20.91 -62.32
N VAL A 458 -24.75 -19.59 -62.34
CA VAL A 458 -23.61 -18.79 -62.81
C VAL A 458 -23.09 -17.98 -61.63
N ILE A 459 -21.82 -18.16 -61.31
CA ILE A 459 -21.15 -17.41 -60.25
C ILE A 459 -20.20 -16.42 -60.92
N THR A 460 -20.27 -15.16 -60.53
CA THR A 460 -19.32 -14.13 -60.99
C THR A 460 -18.72 -13.38 -59.81
N ASP A 461 -17.43 -13.09 -59.90
CA ASP A 461 -16.74 -12.24 -58.92
C ASP A 461 -17.19 -10.77 -59.02
N ARG A 462 -16.64 -9.93 -58.13
CA ARG A 462 -16.86 -8.47 -58.15
C ARG A 462 -16.50 -7.79 -59.48
N ASN A 463 -15.58 -8.37 -60.26
CA ASN A 463 -15.11 -7.88 -61.56
C ASN A 463 -15.89 -8.51 -62.74
N ASN A 464 -16.95 -9.27 -62.48
CA ASN A 464 -17.75 -10.04 -63.43
C ASN A 464 -17.02 -11.22 -64.11
N ASN A 465 -15.90 -11.71 -63.58
CA ASN A 465 -15.28 -12.93 -64.09
C ASN A 465 -16.04 -14.15 -63.60
N LYS A 466 -16.24 -15.14 -64.48
CA LYS A 466 -16.93 -16.39 -64.12
C LYS A 466 -16.07 -17.23 -63.18
N ARG A 467 -16.68 -17.72 -62.10
CA ARG A 467 -16.06 -18.67 -61.16
C ARG A 467 -16.59 -20.08 -61.39
N ASP A 468 -15.88 -21.06 -60.84
CA ASP A 468 -16.31 -22.46 -60.85
C ASP A 468 -17.57 -22.65 -60.00
N LYS A 469 -18.50 -23.49 -60.47
CA LYS A 469 -19.83 -23.65 -59.86
C LYS A 469 -19.78 -24.29 -58.47
N GLN A 470 -18.71 -25.03 -58.16
CA GLN A 470 -18.49 -25.71 -56.89
C GLN A 470 -17.49 -24.96 -56.00
N SER A 471 -16.95 -23.82 -56.45
CA SER A 471 -16.05 -23.01 -55.64
C SER A 471 -16.74 -22.42 -54.40
N ILE A 472 -15.94 -22.24 -53.34
CA ILE A 472 -16.32 -21.44 -52.18
C ILE A 472 -16.51 -20.00 -52.67
N LEU A 473 -17.63 -19.37 -52.28
CA LEU A 473 -17.88 -17.98 -52.62
C LEU A 473 -16.95 -17.07 -51.83
N GLU A 474 -16.59 -15.95 -52.45
CA GLU A 474 -15.86 -14.86 -51.82
C GLU A 474 -16.81 -13.69 -51.52
N PRO A 475 -16.41 -12.76 -50.62
CA PRO A 475 -17.10 -11.50 -50.41
C PRO A 475 -17.44 -10.78 -51.73
N GLU A 476 -18.68 -10.30 -51.86
CA GLU A 476 -19.20 -9.57 -53.02
C GLU A 476 -19.40 -10.39 -54.32
N ASP A 477 -19.29 -11.72 -54.25
CA ASP A 477 -19.66 -12.60 -55.35
C ASP A 477 -21.17 -12.50 -55.68
N ARG A 478 -21.50 -12.75 -56.95
CA ARG A 478 -22.87 -12.79 -57.45
C ARG A 478 -23.22 -14.20 -57.90
N VAL A 479 -24.28 -14.74 -57.32
CA VAL A 479 -24.91 -15.99 -57.73
C VAL A 479 -26.13 -15.66 -58.58
N PHE A 480 -26.08 -16.01 -59.85
CA PHE A 480 -27.19 -15.83 -60.78
C PHE A 480 -27.75 -17.19 -61.18
N VAL A 481 -29.04 -17.39 -60.93
CA VAL A 481 -29.79 -18.56 -61.41
C VAL A 481 -30.53 -18.15 -62.68
N PRO A 482 -30.14 -18.62 -63.88
CA PRO A 482 -30.82 -18.29 -65.11
C PRO A 482 -32.28 -18.73 -65.09
N TYR A 483 -33.14 -18.02 -65.83
CA TYR A 483 -34.52 -18.42 -65.96
C TYR A 483 -34.67 -19.68 -66.83
N SER A 484 -35.64 -20.53 -66.52
CA SER A 484 -35.92 -21.75 -67.27
C SER A 484 -36.38 -21.44 -68.70
N PHE A 485 -36.12 -22.38 -69.62
CA PHE A 485 -36.60 -22.27 -70.99
C PHE A 485 -38.13 -22.19 -71.04
N SER A 486 -38.81 -23.01 -70.23
CA SER A 486 -40.27 -22.99 -70.10
C SER A 486 -40.79 -21.63 -69.64
N TYR A 487 -40.13 -20.97 -68.67
CA TYR A 487 -40.48 -19.62 -68.25
C TYR A 487 -40.37 -18.61 -69.40
N HIS A 488 -39.25 -18.63 -70.14
CA HIS A 488 -39.07 -17.75 -71.28
C HIS A 488 -40.04 -18.04 -72.42
N PHE A 489 -40.32 -19.30 -72.71
CA PHE A 489 -41.29 -19.72 -73.71
C PHE A 489 -42.70 -19.24 -73.33
N LEU A 490 -43.17 -19.50 -72.11
CA LEU A 490 -44.49 -19.06 -71.66
C LEU A 490 -44.62 -17.54 -71.61
N LYS A 491 -43.55 -16.83 -71.27
CA LYS A 491 -43.56 -15.36 -71.15
C LYS A 491 -43.53 -14.66 -72.51
N TYR A 492 -42.73 -15.14 -73.47
CA TYR A 492 -42.49 -14.43 -74.73
C TYR A 492 -43.21 -15.02 -75.94
N THR A 493 -43.55 -16.32 -75.93
CA THR A 493 -44.28 -16.94 -77.05
C THR A 493 -45.63 -16.26 -77.34
N PRO A 494 -46.45 -15.83 -76.36
CA PRO A 494 -47.67 -15.08 -76.64
C PRO A 494 -47.42 -13.75 -77.37
N LEU A 495 -46.32 -13.05 -77.06
CA LEU A 495 -45.92 -11.80 -77.73
C LEU A 495 -45.46 -12.04 -79.17
N VAL A 496 -44.75 -13.15 -79.41
CA VAL A 496 -44.32 -13.54 -80.76
C VAL A 496 -45.52 -14.01 -81.59
N ILE A 497 -46.43 -14.80 -81.01
CA ILE A 497 -47.66 -15.23 -81.68
C ILE A 497 -48.57 -14.04 -81.99
N SER A 498 -48.73 -13.08 -81.07
CA SER A 498 -49.54 -11.89 -81.30
C SER A 498 -48.96 -11.00 -82.40
N SER A 499 -47.64 -10.81 -82.43
CA SER A 499 -46.98 -10.06 -83.51
C SER A 499 -47.05 -10.79 -84.85
N ILE A 500 -46.86 -12.11 -84.89
CA ILE A 500 -47.04 -12.92 -86.12
C ILE A 500 -48.49 -12.86 -86.60
N THR A 501 -49.48 -12.98 -85.71
CA THR A 501 -50.90 -12.89 -86.11
C THR A 501 -51.27 -11.50 -86.59
N VAL A 502 -50.73 -10.42 -86.01
CA VAL A 502 -50.89 -9.06 -86.53
C VAL A 502 -50.28 -8.92 -87.92
N VAL A 503 -49.04 -9.40 -88.13
CA VAL A 503 -48.38 -9.37 -89.45
C VAL A 503 -49.15 -10.21 -90.49
N LEU A 504 -49.60 -11.41 -90.12
CA LEU A 504 -50.40 -12.27 -90.98
C LEU A 504 -51.76 -11.62 -91.33
N SER A 505 -52.41 -10.96 -90.36
CA SER A 505 -53.65 -10.22 -90.59
C SER A 505 -53.44 -9.04 -91.55
N ILE A 506 -52.31 -8.33 -91.43
CA ILE A 506 -51.91 -7.27 -92.36
C ILE A 506 -51.64 -7.84 -93.76
N LEU A 507 -50.94 -8.96 -93.88
CA LEU A 507 -50.67 -9.62 -95.17
C LEU A 507 -51.94 -10.11 -95.86
N ILE A 508 -52.89 -10.66 -95.10
CA ILE A 508 -54.22 -11.05 -95.60
C ILE A 508 -55.00 -9.81 -96.07
N ALA A 509 -55.00 -8.72 -95.30
CA ALA A 509 -55.65 -7.47 -95.68
C ALA A 509 -55.01 -6.79 -96.91
N ALA A 510 -53.70 -6.98 -97.12
CA ALA A 510 -52.95 -6.46 -98.26
C ALA A 510 -53.02 -7.35 -99.52
N GLY A 511 -53.67 -8.52 -99.46
CA GLY A 511 -53.86 -9.42 -100.60
C GLY A 511 -52.60 -10.17 -101.05
N VAL A 512 -51.63 -10.35 -100.16
CA VAL A 512 -50.34 -11.03 -100.47
C VAL A 512 -50.43 -12.56 -100.30
N PHE A 513 -51.58 -13.08 -99.87
CA PHE A 513 -51.89 -14.51 -99.78
C PHE A 513 -53.32 -14.81 -100.26
#